data_AF-A0A517SJF4-F1
#
_entry.id   AF-A0A517SJF4-F1
#
_cell.length_a   1.000
_cell.length_b   1.000
_cell.length_c   1.000
_cell.angle_alpha   90.00
_cell.angle_beta   90.00
_cell.angle_gamma   90.00
#
_symmetry.space_group_name_H-M   'P 1'
#
loop_
_entity.id
_entity.type
_entity.pdbx_description
1 polymer ?
#
loop_
_entity_poly.entity_id
_entity_poly.type
_entity_poly.pdbx_seq_one_letter_code
_entity_poly.pdbx_strand_id
1 'polypeptide(L)'
;MRTCRPSSRMMCGVRRSGMALAIVIVLIGIFAALCQTLTMLVAIQFRLAFQQTDQAQARRLAEAGLLRGQARLEREPDWTGETWTPALPGGGNGAVELVVTQSGDQSILRAMARFTTTAGRIHQSHQTLDVGMASAKGRNEGAQP
;
A
#
# COMPACT_ATOMS: atom_id res chain seq x y z
N MET A 1 -86.84 -22.61 -22.04
CA MET A 1 -86.30 -21.34 -22.59
C MET A 1 -86.36 -20.25 -21.54
N ARG A 2 -85.21 -19.82 -20.99
CA ARG A 2 -84.95 -18.47 -20.50
C ARG A 2 -83.44 -18.33 -20.30
N THR A 3 -82.94 -17.22 -20.78
CA THR A 3 -81.59 -16.96 -21.29
C THR A 3 -80.57 -16.69 -20.19
N CYS A 4 -79.34 -17.16 -20.42
CA CYS A 4 -78.13 -16.78 -19.70
C CYS A 4 -77.95 -15.25 -19.66
N ARG A 5 -77.62 -14.70 -18.48
CA ARG A 5 -77.09 -13.33 -18.37
C ARG A 5 -75.57 -13.37 -18.52
N PRO A 6 -74.96 -12.58 -19.43
CA PRO A 6 -73.52 -12.47 -19.51
C PRO A 6 -72.97 -11.68 -18.33
N SER A 7 -71.96 -12.27 -17.70
CA SER A 7 -71.09 -11.69 -16.68
C SER A 7 -70.15 -10.68 -17.34
N SER A 8 -70.45 -9.39 -17.20
CA SER A 8 -69.53 -8.31 -17.56
C SER A 8 -68.62 -7.98 -16.37
N ARG A 9 -67.45 -8.62 -16.30
CA ARG A 9 -66.33 -8.10 -15.49
C ARG A 9 -65.64 -7.00 -16.31
N MET A 10 -66.03 -5.75 -16.08
CA MET A 10 -65.27 -4.60 -16.54
C MET A 10 -63.93 -4.56 -15.80
N MET A 11 -62.85 -4.93 -16.50
CA MET A 11 -61.48 -4.61 -16.09
C MET A 11 -61.23 -3.13 -16.36
N CYS A 12 -61.70 -2.25 -15.49
CA CYS A 12 -61.33 -0.84 -15.49
C CYS A 12 -60.15 -0.64 -14.54
N GLY A 13 -58.91 -0.73 -15.05
CA GLY A 13 -57.73 -0.57 -14.21
C GLY A 13 -56.38 -0.56 -14.92
N VAL A 14 -56.25 0.04 -16.11
CA VAL A 14 -54.97 0.01 -16.89
C VAL A 14 -54.41 1.40 -17.22
N ARG A 15 -54.75 2.46 -16.47
CA ARG A 15 -54.12 3.79 -16.67
C ARG A 15 -53.17 4.24 -15.55
N ARG A 16 -53.08 3.51 -14.44
CA ARG A 16 -52.16 3.84 -13.32
C ARG A 16 -50.89 2.96 -13.27
N SER A 17 -50.85 1.82 -13.96
CA SER A 17 -49.68 0.91 -13.91
C SER A 17 -48.47 1.43 -14.69
N GLY A 18 -48.67 2.22 -15.75
CA GLY A 18 -47.57 2.76 -16.57
C GLY A 18 -46.64 3.71 -15.79
N MET A 19 -47.20 4.54 -14.91
CA MET A 19 -46.42 5.47 -14.10
C MET A 19 -45.64 4.75 -13.00
N ALA A 20 -46.24 3.73 -12.37
CA ALA A 20 -45.54 2.90 -11.38
C ALA A 20 -44.34 2.16 -12.00
N LEU A 21 -44.51 1.61 -13.20
CA LEU A 21 -43.43 0.93 -13.93
C LEU A 21 -42.31 1.90 -14.33
N ALA A 22 -42.65 3.11 -14.78
CA ALA A 22 -41.65 4.14 -15.10
C ALA A 22 -40.81 4.51 -13.86
N ILE A 23 -41.44 4.69 -12.70
CA ILE A 23 -40.74 4.98 -11.44
C ILE A 23 -39.79 3.84 -11.07
N VAL A 24 -40.23 2.58 -11.18
CA VAL A 24 -39.39 1.41 -10.89
C VAL A 24 -38.18 1.36 -11.82
N ILE A 25 -38.35 1.61 -13.11
CA ILE A 25 -37.23 1.65 -14.07
C ILE A 25 -36.22 2.73 -13.70
N VAL A 26 -36.69 3.93 -13.33
CA VAL A 26 -35.81 5.03 -12.89
C VAL A 26 -35.04 4.62 -11.63
N LEU A 27 -35.71 4.01 -10.65
CA LEU A 27 -35.06 3.55 -9.41
C LEU A 27 -34.01 2.46 -9.68
N ILE A 28 -34.30 1.51 -10.58
CA ILE A 28 -33.33 0.49 -11.01
C ILE A 28 -32.12 1.15 -11.69
N GLY A 29 -32.35 2.16 -12.54
CA GLY A 29 -31.28 2.90 -13.19
C GLY A 29 -30.37 3.63 -12.19
N ILE A 30 -30.97 4.28 -11.19
CA ILE A 30 -30.22 4.93 -10.10
C ILE A 30 -29.42 3.88 -9.30
N PHE A 31 -30.04 2.74 -8.96
CA PHE A 31 -29.37 1.69 -8.20
C PHE A 31 -28.20 1.07 -8.98
N ALA A 32 -28.38 0.82 -10.28
CA ALA A 32 -27.31 0.33 -11.15
C ALA A 32 -26.14 1.33 -11.23
N ALA A 33 -26.43 2.63 -11.35
CA ALA A 33 -25.41 3.67 -11.33
C ALA A 33 -24.63 3.70 -9.99
N LEU A 34 -25.33 3.55 -8.86
CA LEU A 34 -24.69 3.46 -7.53
C LEU A 34 -23.83 2.21 -7.39
N CYS A 35 -24.29 1.04 -7.84
CA CYS A 35 -23.48 -0.17 -7.83
C CYS A 35 -22.21 -0.02 -8.67
N GLN A 36 -22.32 0.61 -9.84
CA GLN A 36 -21.18 0.86 -10.73
C GLN A 36 -20.14 1.76 -10.06
N THR A 37 -20.57 2.87 -9.44
CA THR A 37 -19.65 3.82 -8.79
C THR A 37 -18.96 3.19 -7.57
N LEU A 38 -19.69 2.41 -6.75
CA LEU A 38 -19.10 1.70 -5.62
C LEU A 38 -18.06 0.67 -6.08
N THR A 39 -18.36 -0.09 -7.14
CA THR A 39 -17.43 -1.08 -7.69
C THR A 39 -16.15 -0.41 -8.19
N MET A 40 -16.28 0.72 -8.89
CA MET A 40 -15.13 1.50 -9.34
C MET A 40 -14.30 2.04 -8.17
N LEU A 41 -14.96 2.56 -7.12
CA LEU A 41 -14.28 3.09 -5.95
C LEU A 41 -13.50 2.00 -5.20
N VAL A 42 -14.10 0.82 -5.03
CA VAL A 42 -13.45 -0.34 -4.41
C VAL A 42 -12.22 -0.76 -5.23
N ALA A 43 -12.32 -0.82 -6.56
CA ALA A 43 -11.19 -1.16 -7.41
C ALA A 43 -10.03 -0.16 -7.29
N ILE A 44 -10.33 1.14 -7.16
CA ILE A 44 -9.33 2.18 -6.93
C ILE A 44 -8.68 2.01 -5.55
N GLN A 45 -9.48 1.79 -4.51
CA GLN A 45 -8.98 1.61 -3.14
C GLN A 45 -8.07 0.39 -3.02
N PHE A 46 -8.42 -0.73 -3.67
CA PHE A 46 -7.53 -1.90 -3.70
C PHE A 46 -6.19 -1.57 -4.34
N ARG A 47 -6.17 -0.86 -5.48
CA ARG A 47 -4.92 -0.46 -6.12
C ARG A 47 -4.06 0.42 -5.22
N LEU A 48 -4.69 1.38 -4.52
CA LEU A 48 -3.99 2.24 -3.57
C LEU A 48 -3.43 1.46 -2.38
N ALA A 49 -4.19 0.53 -1.82
CA ALA A 49 -3.74 -0.31 -0.72
C ALA A 49 -2.49 -1.12 -1.10
N PHE A 50 -2.47 -1.73 -2.29
CA PHE A 50 -1.28 -2.45 -2.79
C PHE A 50 -0.07 -1.53 -2.98
N GLN A 51 -0.27 -0.34 -3.55
CA GLN A 51 0.83 0.62 -3.70
C GLN A 51 1.40 1.05 -2.35
N GLN A 52 0.54 1.27 -1.35
CA GLN A 52 0.96 1.63 0.01
C GLN A 52 1.73 0.50 0.68
N THR A 53 1.30 -0.76 0.53
CA THR A 53 2.02 -1.91 1.09
C THR A 53 3.40 -2.07 0.46
N ASP A 54 3.51 -1.93 -0.86
CA ASP A 54 4.79 -2.06 -1.57
C ASP A 54 5.76 -0.95 -1.16
N GLN A 55 5.28 0.29 -1.03
CA GLN A 55 6.08 1.41 -0.55
C GLN A 55 6.53 1.21 0.91
N ALA A 56 5.64 0.72 1.78
CA ALA A 56 5.98 0.44 3.16
C ALA A 56 7.04 -0.66 3.28
N GLN A 57 6.99 -1.71 2.44
CA GLN A 57 8.01 -2.75 2.41
C GLN A 57 9.37 -2.22 1.95
N ALA A 58 9.41 -1.45 0.86
CA ALA A 58 10.65 -0.83 0.38
C ALA A 58 11.27 0.10 1.43
N ARG A 59 10.44 0.87 2.14
CA ARG A 59 10.88 1.72 3.24
C ARG A 59 11.46 0.92 4.41
N ARG A 60 10.77 -0.12 4.86
CA ARG A 60 11.27 -0.99 5.95
C ARG A 60 12.58 -1.68 5.58
N LEU A 61 12.76 -2.06 4.32
CA LEU A 61 14.03 -2.59 3.81
C LEU A 61 15.16 -1.55 3.88
N ALA A 62 14.89 -0.30 3.50
CA ALA A 62 15.86 0.78 3.59
C ALA A 62 16.24 1.05 5.06
N GLU A 63 15.26 1.12 5.95
CA GLU A 63 15.48 1.29 7.40
C GLU A 63 16.30 0.14 8.00
N ALA A 64 15.98 -1.10 7.65
CA ALA A 64 16.76 -2.27 8.07
C ALA A 64 18.20 -2.23 7.52
N GLY A 65 18.36 -1.76 6.28
CA GLY A 65 19.66 -1.53 5.66
C GLY A 65 20.49 -0.49 6.41
N LEU A 66 19.88 0.63 6.82
CA LEU A 66 20.54 1.67 7.61
C LEU A 66 21.02 1.12 8.96
N LEU A 67 20.17 0.39 9.68
CA LEU A 67 20.55 -0.25 10.96
C LEU A 67 21.70 -1.24 10.78
N ARG A 68 21.68 -2.03 9.70
CA ARG A 68 22.77 -2.94 9.35
C ARG A 68 24.06 -2.18 9.02
N GLY A 69 23.98 -1.13 8.22
CA GLY A 69 25.11 -0.30 7.85
C GLY A 69 25.74 0.39 9.06
N GLN A 70 24.92 0.92 9.97
CA GLN A 70 25.36 1.49 11.24
C GLN A 70 26.11 0.44 12.08
N ALA A 71 25.51 -0.73 12.30
CA ALA A 71 26.14 -1.81 13.07
C ALA A 71 27.45 -2.33 12.42
N ARG A 72 27.57 -2.22 11.09
CA ARG A 72 28.80 -2.56 10.36
C ARG A 72 29.86 -1.49 10.56
N LEU A 73 29.50 -0.22 10.43
CA LEU A 73 30.41 0.91 10.60
C LEU A 73 30.97 1.00 12.02
N GLU A 74 30.18 0.61 13.04
CA GLU A 74 30.65 0.49 14.43
C GLU A 74 31.73 -0.59 14.62
N ARG A 75 31.73 -1.64 13.79
CA ARG A 75 32.71 -2.74 13.84
C ARG A 75 33.91 -2.51 12.93
N GLU A 76 33.66 -1.89 11.78
CA GLU A 76 34.61 -1.70 10.69
C GLU A 76 34.49 -0.25 10.18
N PRO A 77 35.24 0.70 10.75
CA PRO A 77 35.13 2.12 10.41
C PRO A 77 35.51 2.44 8.96
N ASP A 78 36.36 1.60 8.36
CA ASP A 78 36.82 1.74 6.98
C ASP A 78 35.86 1.11 5.94
N TRP A 79 34.69 0.63 6.40
CA TRP A 79 33.69 0.04 5.52
C TRP A 79 33.03 1.08 4.62
N THR A 80 33.09 0.88 3.30
CA THR A 80 32.63 1.83 2.28
C THR A 80 31.22 1.55 1.74
N GLY A 81 30.71 0.33 1.92
CA GLY A 81 29.40 -0.08 1.41
C GLY A 81 29.27 -1.59 1.18
N GLU A 82 28.04 -2.03 0.95
CA GLU A 82 27.70 -3.43 0.62
C GLU A 82 26.37 -3.46 -0.12
N THR A 83 26.20 -4.43 -1.02
CA THR A 83 24.87 -4.81 -1.50
C THR A 83 24.35 -5.97 -0.68
N TRP A 84 23.28 -5.74 0.07
CA TRP A 84 22.63 -6.73 0.92
C TRP A 84 21.33 -7.23 0.28
N THR A 85 21.17 -8.55 0.17
CA THR A 85 19.99 -9.20 -0.44
C THR A 85 19.21 -10.02 0.60
N PRO A 86 18.30 -9.40 1.37
CA PRO A 86 17.49 -10.13 2.34
C PRO A 86 16.50 -11.08 1.66
N ALA A 87 16.28 -12.25 2.25
CA ALA A 87 15.15 -13.10 1.91
C ALA A 87 13.85 -12.44 2.39
N LEU A 88 12.92 -12.18 1.48
CA LEU A 88 11.63 -11.57 1.82
C LEU A 88 10.53 -12.62 2.02
N PRO A 89 9.64 -12.41 3.00
CA PRO A 89 8.42 -13.19 3.11
C PRO A 89 7.53 -12.92 1.88
N GLY A 90 7.15 -13.98 1.16
CA GLY A 90 6.32 -13.87 -0.05
C GLY A 90 7.06 -14.06 -1.37
N GLY A 91 8.34 -14.44 -1.35
CA GLY A 91 9.07 -14.87 -2.56
C GLY A 91 9.47 -13.74 -3.52
N GLY A 92 9.43 -12.48 -3.07
CA GLY A 92 10.00 -11.34 -3.79
C GLY A 92 11.52 -11.26 -3.60
N ASN A 93 12.18 -10.55 -4.50
CA ASN A 93 13.62 -10.26 -4.40
C ASN A 93 13.81 -8.79 -4.00
N GLY A 94 14.58 -8.56 -2.95
CA GLY A 94 14.97 -7.22 -2.51
C GLY A 94 16.49 -7.13 -2.48
N ALA A 95 17.00 -6.00 -2.95
CA ALA A 95 18.40 -5.63 -2.88
C ALA A 95 18.48 -4.26 -2.22
N VAL A 96 19.32 -4.14 -1.20
CA VAL A 96 19.61 -2.88 -0.53
C VAL A 96 21.06 -2.56 -0.79
N GLU A 97 21.29 -1.47 -1.50
CA GLU A 97 22.62 -0.92 -1.75
C GLU A 97 22.94 0.09 -0.65
N LEU A 98 24.01 -0.19 0.10
CA LEU A 98 24.49 0.67 1.17
C LEU A 98 25.76 1.35 0.69
N VAL A 99 25.78 2.68 0.75
CA VAL A 99 26.93 3.50 0.37
C VAL A 99 27.23 4.45 1.52
N VAL A 100 28.47 4.42 2.00
CA VAL A 100 28.97 5.39 2.97
C VAL A 100 29.68 6.50 2.21
N THR A 101 29.28 7.74 2.43
CA THR A 101 29.99 8.90 1.91
C THR A 101 30.52 9.70 3.09
N GLN A 102 31.84 9.75 3.22
CA GLN A 102 32.48 10.61 4.21
C GLN A 102 32.51 12.05 3.68
N SER A 103 31.97 12.98 4.45
CA SER A 103 31.99 14.42 4.16
C SER A 103 32.65 15.14 5.34
N GLY A 104 33.97 15.28 5.27
CA GLY A 104 34.76 15.83 6.38
C GLY A 104 34.74 14.93 7.60
N ASP A 105 34.33 15.48 8.75
CA ASP A 105 34.26 14.78 10.05
C ASP A 105 32.93 14.02 10.25
N GLN A 106 32.04 14.04 9.24
CA GLN A 106 30.75 13.36 9.28
C GLN A 106 30.71 12.21 8.26
N SER A 107 30.21 11.05 8.71
CA SER A 107 29.91 9.93 7.83
C SER A 107 28.41 9.94 7.49
N ILE A 108 28.08 10.20 6.23
CA ILE A 108 26.70 10.12 5.74
C ILE A 108 26.48 8.70 5.24
N LEU A 109 25.57 7.97 5.89
CA LEU A 109 25.16 6.64 5.45
C LEU A 109 23.95 6.77 4.54
N ARG A 110 24.07 6.27 3.31
CA ARG A 110 23.00 6.24 2.32
C ARG A 110 22.56 4.80 2.09
N ALA A 111 21.28 4.52 2.28
CA ALA A 111 20.68 3.23 1.92
C ALA A 111 19.70 3.43 0.76
N MET A 112 19.95 2.71 -0.34
CA MET A 112 19.02 2.61 -1.46
C MET A 112 18.42 1.21 -1.48
N ALA A 113 17.15 1.09 -1.11
CA ALA A 113 16.43 -0.17 -1.20
C ALA A 113 15.72 -0.27 -2.55
N ARG A 114 15.99 -1.35 -3.28
CA ARG A 114 15.29 -1.76 -4.49
C ARG A 114 14.54 -3.06 -4.20
N PHE A 115 13.23 -3.04 -4.39
CA PHE A 115 12.37 -4.20 -4.21
C PHE A 115 11.70 -4.55 -5.53
N THR A 116 11.81 -5.80 -5.94
CA THR A 116 11.13 -6.34 -7.11
C THR A 116 10.05 -7.32 -6.65
N THR A 117 8.80 -6.95 -6.93
CA THR A 117 7.64 -7.81 -6.66
C THR A 117 7.62 -9.03 -7.58
N THR A 118 6.88 -10.07 -7.21
CA THR A 118 6.66 -11.26 -8.06
C THR A 118 6.00 -10.91 -9.40
N ALA A 119 5.26 -9.79 -9.45
CA ALA A 119 4.68 -9.25 -10.68
C ALA A 119 5.70 -8.49 -11.56
N GLY A 120 6.98 -8.48 -11.20
CA GLY A 120 8.05 -7.79 -11.94
C GLY A 120 8.08 -6.28 -11.76
N ARG A 121 7.26 -5.70 -10.86
CA ARG A 121 7.31 -4.26 -10.57
C ARG A 121 8.49 -3.94 -9.67
N ILE A 122 9.25 -2.92 -10.07
CA ILE A 122 10.40 -2.43 -9.32
C ILE A 122 9.97 -1.20 -8.52
N HIS A 123 10.12 -1.28 -7.20
CA HIS A 123 9.90 -0.18 -6.27
C HIS A 123 11.25 0.22 -5.68
N GLN A 124 11.50 1.53 -5.61
CA GLN A 124 12.74 2.08 -5.08
C GLN A 124 12.41 3.06 -3.96
N SER A 125 13.14 2.95 -2.85
CA SER A 125 13.09 3.91 -1.76
C SER A 125 14.51 4.32 -1.40
N HIS A 126 14.70 5.63 -1.26
CA HIS A 126 15.98 6.23 -0.90
C HIS A 126 15.85 6.82 0.50
N GLN A 127 16.76 6.42 1.38
CA GLN A 127 16.84 6.94 2.74
C GLN A 127 18.30 7.31 3.03
N THR A 128 18.48 8.44 3.68
CA THR A 128 19.78 8.94 4.15
C THR A 128 19.73 9.09 5.65
N LEU A 129 20.77 8.63 6.32
CA LEU A 129 20.96 8.83 7.74
C LEU A 129 22.30 9.52 7.94
N ASP A 130 22.27 10.70 8.53
CA ASP A 130 23.49 11.35 9.01
C ASP A 130 23.94 10.60 10.26
N VAL A 131 24.98 9.78 10.10
CA VAL A 131 25.63 9.13 11.23
C VAL A 131 26.63 10.14 11.76
N GLY A 132 26.10 11.16 12.45
CA GLY A 132 26.93 11.92 13.36
C GLY A 132 27.55 10.91 14.31
N MET A 133 28.87 10.96 14.46
CA MET A 133 29.57 10.24 15.53
C MET A 133 29.04 10.79 16.85
N ALA A 134 27.87 10.32 17.27
CA ALA A 134 27.33 10.49 18.59
C ALA A 134 28.29 9.71 19.48
N SER A 135 29.33 10.45 19.83
CA SER A 135 30.37 10.18 20.78
C SER A 135 29.91 9.11 21.76
N ALA A 136 30.74 8.08 21.90
CA ALA A 136 30.70 7.05 22.92
C ALA A 136 30.85 7.64 24.36
N LYS A 137 30.12 8.70 24.67
CA LYS A 137 30.13 9.51 25.90
C LYS A 137 28.83 9.30 26.68
N GLY A 138 28.51 8.05 26.97
CA GLY A 138 27.28 7.71 27.71
C GLY A 138 27.24 6.30 28.30
N ARG A 139 28.39 5.66 28.54
CA ARG A 139 28.46 4.35 29.20
C ARG A 139 29.63 4.28 30.18
N ASN A 140 29.66 5.18 31.16
CA ASN A 140 30.52 5.03 32.34
C ASN A 140 30.15 5.98 33.48
N GLU A 141 28.90 5.95 33.95
CA GLU A 141 28.57 6.46 35.30
C GLU A 141 27.55 5.53 35.94
N GLY A 142 27.94 4.87 37.04
CA GLY A 142 27.04 4.03 37.84
C GLY A 142 27.55 2.65 38.23
N ALA A 143 28.87 2.46 38.36
CA ALA A 143 29.42 1.37 39.16
C ALA A 143 30.13 1.96 40.38
N GLN A 144 29.48 1.90 41.54
CA GLN A 144 30.06 1.72 42.88
C GLN A 144 29.02 2.02 43.98
N PRO A 145 29.17 1.47 45.19
CA PRO A 145 29.50 0.09 45.58
C PRO A 145 28.37 -0.59 46.36
#